data_AF-A0A8J8P7G2-F1
#
_entry.id   AF-A0A8J8P7G2-F1
#
_cell.length_a   1.000
_cell.length_b   1.000
_cell.length_c   1.000
_cell.angle_alpha   90.00
_cell.angle_beta   90.00
_cell.angle_gamma   90.00
#
_symmetry.space_group_name_H-M   'P 1'
#
loop_
_entity.id
_entity.type
_entity.pdbx_description
1 polymer ?
#
loop_
_entity_poly.entity_id
_entity_poly.type
_entity_poly.pdbx_seq_one_letter_code
_entity_poly.pdbx_strand_id
1 'polypeptide(L)'
;MGFSVSASTAIVFAGLFLAFGIFYPAAVNGYERVTEAQQTSMDAALNEKNGDTAIASASLDTGTDTLTVDVDNTGSTTFYVDEVDLVVGGEYIPRGQFDSTEVDGNPDTNLWQPGTTLTIDYTDSSIQSGDRVVIITEHGIRDSVTL
;
A
#
# COMPACT_ATOMS: atom_id res chain seq x y z
N MET A 1 -45.27 -21.55 48.60
CA MET A 1 -45.51 -21.45 47.14
C MET A 1 -44.74 -20.31 46.44
N GLY A 2 -44.16 -19.29 47.12
CA GLY A 2 -43.51 -18.15 46.44
C GLY A 2 -41.96 -18.18 46.30
N PHE A 3 -41.24 -18.99 47.09
CA PHE A 3 -39.77 -18.96 47.12
C PHE A 3 -39.13 -19.58 45.87
N SER A 4 -39.69 -20.68 45.35
CA SER A 4 -39.12 -21.40 44.20
C SER A 4 -39.20 -20.60 42.90
N VAL A 5 -40.31 -19.91 42.65
CA VAL A 5 -40.50 -19.07 41.45
C VAL A 5 -39.65 -17.78 41.53
N SER A 6 -39.53 -17.19 42.72
CA SER A 6 -38.67 -16.00 42.91
C SER A 6 -37.19 -16.34 42.75
N ALA A 7 -36.73 -17.49 43.28
CA ALA A 7 -35.35 -17.93 43.16
C ALA A 7 -34.97 -18.31 41.72
N SER A 8 -35.86 -19.02 41.00
CA SER A 8 -35.62 -19.33 39.58
C SER A 8 -35.57 -18.08 38.72
N THR A 9 -36.45 -17.11 38.99
CA THR A 9 -36.47 -15.82 38.29
C THR A 9 -35.16 -15.05 38.50
N ALA A 10 -34.63 -15.02 39.74
CA ALA A 10 -33.36 -14.37 40.04
C ALA A 10 -32.17 -14.98 39.30
N ILE A 11 -32.11 -16.31 39.18
CA ILE A 11 -31.04 -17.02 38.46
C ILE A 11 -31.09 -16.70 36.96
N VAL A 12 -32.28 -16.67 36.35
CA VAL A 12 -32.43 -16.31 34.94
C VAL A 12 -31.97 -14.88 34.67
N PHE A 13 -32.33 -13.92 35.54
CA PHE A 13 -31.86 -12.55 35.40
C PHE A 13 -30.34 -12.43 35.55
N ALA A 14 -29.73 -13.13 36.51
CA ALA A 14 -28.27 -13.15 36.67
C ALA A 14 -27.57 -13.70 35.42
N GLY A 15 -28.06 -14.80 34.85
CA GLY A 15 -27.54 -15.35 33.60
C GLY A 15 -27.69 -14.39 32.43
N LEU A 16 -28.82 -13.68 32.34
CA LEU A 16 -29.06 -12.69 31.30
C LEU A 16 -28.10 -11.49 31.42
N PHE A 17 -27.85 -10.99 32.62
CA PHE A 17 -26.88 -9.91 32.84
C PHE A 17 -25.45 -10.32 32.47
N LEU A 18 -25.04 -11.54 32.82
CA LEU A 18 -23.74 -12.06 32.42
C LEU A 18 -23.65 -12.23 30.90
N ALA A 19 -24.70 -12.74 30.26
CA ALA A 19 -24.76 -12.88 28.81
C ALA A 19 -24.67 -11.51 28.10
N PHE A 20 -25.43 -10.51 28.54
CA PHE A 20 -25.35 -9.15 28.00
C PHE A 20 -23.99 -8.49 28.26
N GLY A 21 -23.40 -8.70 29.44
CA GLY A 21 -22.09 -8.16 29.78
C GLY A 21 -20.97 -8.67 28.87
N ILE A 22 -21.09 -9.91 28.36
CA ILE A 22 -20.13 -10.49 27.41
C ILE A 22 -20.50 -10.13 25.96
N PHE A 23 -21.79 -10.17 25.62
CA PHE A 23 -22.28 -9.95 24.25
C PHE A 23 -22.07 -8.51 23.78
N TYR A 24 -22.39 -7.52 24.62
CA TYR A 24 -22.37 -6.13 24.20
C TYR A 24 -20.98 -5.65 23.74
N PRO A 25 -19.88 -5.87 24.50
CA PRO A 25 -18.54 -5.52 24.03
C PRO A 25 -18.16 -6.26 22.74
N ALA A 26 -18.51 -7.55 22.62
CA ALA A 26 -18.21 -8.32 21.41
C ALA A 26 -18.94 -7.77 20.17
N ALA A 27 -20.19 -7.36 20.33
CA ALA A 27 -21.00 -6.75 19.27
C ALA A 27 -20.46 -5.38 18.85
N VAL A 28 -20.14 -4.50 19.82
CA VAL A 28 -19.59 -3.15 19.55
C VAL A 28 -18.22 -3.25 18.89
N ASN A 29 -17.29 -4.02 19.47
CA ASN A 29 -15.96 -4.23 18.89
C ASN A 29 -16.05 -4.85 17.48
N GLY A 30 -17.05 -5.73 17.25
CA GLY A 30 -17.31 -6.29 15.93
C GLY A 30 -17.74 -5.23 14.93
N TYR A 31 -18.67 -4.35 15.31
CA TYR A 31 -19.18 -3.28 14.47
C TYR A 31 -18.11 -2.23 14.15
N GLU A 32 -17.30 -1.82 15.15
CA GLU A 32 -16.18 -0.90 14.97
C GLU A 32 -15.18 -1.43 13.96
N ARG A 33 -14.71 -2.68 14.11
CA ARG A 33 -13.78 -3.31 13.16
C ARG A 33 -14.29 -3.34 11.72
N VAL A 34 -15.58 -3.64 11.53
CA VAL A 34 -16.17 -3.65 10.18
C VAL A 34 -16.25 -2.25 9.61
N THR A 35 -16.62 -1.26 10.42
CA THR A 35 -16.72 0.13 10.01
C THR A 35 -15.35 0.70 9.64
N GLU A 36 -14.33 0.43 10.46
CA GLU A 36 -12.93 0.81 10.17
C GLU A 36 -12.43 0.15 8.88
N ALA A 37 -12.66 -1.15 8.69
CA ALA A 37 -12.28 -1.84 7.46
C ALA A 37 -12.96 -1.27 6.22
N GLN A 38 -14.24 -0.87 6.33
CA GLN A 38 -14.95 -0.20 5.25
C GLN A 38 -14.35 1.17 4.93
N GLN A 39 -14.00 1.95 5.96
CA GLN A 39 -13.33 3.24 5.79
C GLN A 39 -11.98 3.08 5.09
N THR A 40 -11.11 2.18 5.57
CA THR A 40 -9.82 1.89 4.93
C THR A 40 -9.97 1.47 3.48
N SER A 41 -10.96 0.64 3.15
CA SER A 41 -11.21 0.23 1.76
C SER A 41 -11.68 1.39 0.88
N MET A 42 -12.47 2.32 1.41
CA MET A 42 -12.91 3.51 0.67
C MET A 42 -11.77 4.48 0.44
N ASP A 43 -10.90 4.68 1.45
CA ASP A 43 -9.73 5.53 1.35
C ASP A 43 -8.73 4.98 0.34
N ALA A 44 -8.44 3.68 0.37
CA ALA A 44 -7.57 3.03 -0.61
C ALA A 44 -8.11 3.20 -2.05
N ALA A 45 -9.42 3.02 -2.25
CA ALA A 45 -10.05 3.21 -3.55
C ALA A 45 -10.06 4.68 -4.01
N LEU A 46 -10.07 5.65 -3.10
CA LEU A 46 -9.90 7.07 -3.42
C LEU A 46 -8.47 7.37 -3.82
N ASN A 47 -7.49 6.83 -3.11
CA ASN A 47 -6.08 7.03 -3.45
C ASN A 47 -5.73 6.37 -4.79
N GLU A 48 -6.24 5.17 -5.08
CA GLU A 48 -6.07 4.51 -6.38
C GLU A 48 -6.67 5.35 -7.54
N LYS A 49 -7.78 6.05 -7.29
CA LYS A 49 -8.42 6.91 -8.32
C LYS A 49 -7.74 8.25 -8.52
N ASN A 50 -7.18 8.81 -7.45
CA ASN A 50 -6.57 10.13 -7.46
C ASN A 50 -5.07 10.06 -7.76
N GLY A 51 -4.46 8.90 -7.56
CA GLY A 51 -3.07 8.63 -7.91
C GLY A 51 -2.95 8.13 -9.34
N ASP A 52 -1.88 8.57 -9.99
CA ASP A 52 -1.53 8.18 -11.34
C ASP A 52 -0.03 8.36 -11.51
N THR A 53 0.60 7.46 -12.27
CA THR A 53 2.03 7.48 -12.52
C THR A 53 2.31 7.13 -13.98
N ALA A 54 3.34 7.75 -14.54
CA ALA A 54 3.76 7.49 -15.91
C ALA A 54 5.28 7.36 -15.97
N ILE A 55 5.78 6.29 -16.59
CA ILE A 55 7.21 6.15 -16.86
C ILE A 55 7.57 7.12 -17.99
N ALA A 56 8.31 8.17 -17.64
CA ALA A 56 8.79 9.17 -18.58
C ALA A 56 9.94 8.61 -19.43
N SER A 57 10.84 7.86 -18.79
CA SER A 57 11.99 7.27 -19.44
C SER A 57 12.43 5.99 -18.72
N ALA A 58 12.95 5.01 -19.47
CA ALA A 58 13.67 3.88 -18.92
C ALA A 58 14.83 3.56 -19.87
N SER A 59 16.06 3.65 -19.38
CA SER A 59 17.25 3.46 -20.19
C SER A 59 18.27 2.59 -19.48
N LEU A 60 18.82 1.62 -20.20
CA LEU A 60 19.88 0.73 -19.74
C LEU A 60 21.24 1.20 -20.30
N ASP A 61 22.18 1.52 -19.42
CA ASP A 61 23.59 1.71 -19.80
C ASP A 61 24.31 0.36 -19.81
N THR A 62 24.48 -0.24 -20.99
CA THR A 62 25.20 -1.51 -21.18
C THR A 62 26.70 -1.46 -20.85
N GLY A 63 27.26 -0.27 -20.61
CA GLY A 63 28.65 -0.11 -20.17
C GLY A 63 28.82 -0.31 -18.66
N THR A 64 27.79 0.03 -17.87
CA THR A 64 27.78 -0.09 -16.40
C THR A 64 26.77 -1.09 -15.87
N ASP A 65 25.91 -1.64 -16.74
CA ASP A 65 24.75 -2.47 -16.41
C ASP A 65 23.73 -1.75 -15.52
N THR A 66 23.66 -0.41 -15.61
CA THR A 66 22.76 0.42 -14.80
C THR A 66 21.48 0.74 -15.57
N LEU A 67 20.35 0.35 -15.01
CA LEU A 67 19.02 0.78 -15.42
C LEU A 67 18.65 2.06 -14.68
N THR A 68 18.39 3.14 -15.43
CA THR A 68 17.81 4.38 -14.92
C THR A 68 16.35 4.46 -15.37
N VAL A 69 15.44 4.67 -14.42
CA VAL A 69 14.00 4.80 -14.67
C VAL A 69 13.51 6.13 -14.10
N ASP A 70 12.94 6.96 -14.97
CA ASP A 70 12.28 8.21 -14.59
C ASP A 70 10.77 8.01 -14.61
N VAL A 71 10.12 8.29 -13.48
CA VAL A 71 8.68 8.11 -13.29
C VAL A 71 8.06 9.41 -12.81
N ASP A 72 7.06 9.91 -13.53
CA ASP A 72 6.31 11.11 -13.19
C ASP A 72 5.09 10.78 -12.35
N ASN A 73 4.85 11.56 -11.29
CA ASN A 73 3.57 11.52 -10.58
C ASN A 73 2.56 12.42 -11.33
N THR A 74 1.76 11.81 -12.21
CA THR A 74 0.74 12.50 -13.01
C THR A 74 -0.59 12.67 -12.27
N GLY A 75 -0.71 12.05 -11.09
CA GLY A 75 -1.89 12.10 -10.26
C GLY A 75 -2.01 13.35 -9.41
N SER A 76 -2.78 13.23 -8.34
CA SER A 76 -3.06 14.28 -7.35
C SER A 76 -2.75 13.85 -5.91
N THR A 77 -2.28 12.62 -5.72
CA THR A 77 -1.82 12.06 -4.44
C THR A 77 -0.31 12.11 -4.35
N THR A 78 0.22 12.44 -3.19
CA THR A 78 1.64 12.25 -2.88
C THR A 78 1.89 10.78 -2.58
N PHE A 79 2.97 10.22 -3.12
CA PHE A 79 3.45 8.88 -2.81
C PHE A 79 4.70 8.93 -1.94
N TYR A 80 5.03 7.81 -1.32
CA TYR A 80 6.29 7.61 -0.62
C TYR A 80 7.28 6.86 -1.50
N VAL A 81 8.50 7.39 -1.63
CA VAL A 81 9.58 6.70 -2.35
C VAL A 81 9.84 5.34 -1.70
N ASP A 82 9.73 5.25 -0.36
CA ASP A 82 9.81 4.04 0.46
C ASP A 82 8.88 2.89 0.08
N GLU A 83 7.80 3.19 -0.62
CA GLU A 83 6.76 2.24 -0.97
C GLU A 83 6.63 2.05 -2.49
N VAL A 84 7.74 2.27 -3.20
CA VAL A 84 7.88 2.03 -4.64
C VAL A 84 8.73 0.79 -4.88
N ASP A 85 8.18 -0.15 -5.64
CA ASP A 85 8.86 -1.38 -6.05
C ASP A 85 8.98 -1.46 -7.58
N LEU A 86 10.01 -2.16 -8.04
CA LEU A 86 10.31 -2.35 -9.45
C LEU A 86 10.20 -3.84 -9.82
N VAL A 87 9.71 -4.14 -11.01
CA VAL A 87 9.79 -5.47 -11.62
C VAL A 87 10.42 -5.35 -12.99
N VAL A 88 11.55 -6.02 -13.22
CA VAL A 88 12.29 -5.98 -14.49
C VAL A 88 12.49 -7.38 -15.02
N GLY A 89 12.06 -7.63 -16.27
CA GLY A 89 12.21 -8.96 -16.89
C GLY A 89 11.43 -10.07 -16.17
N GLY A 90 10.54 -9.72 -15.23
CA GLY A 90 9.82 -10.65 -14.37
C GLY A 90 10.46 -10.88 -12.99
N GLU A 91 11.61 -10.28 -12.71
CA GLU A 91 12.26 -10.32 -11.39
C GLU A 91 11.76 -9.15 -10.53
N TYR A 92 11.41 -9.44 -9.27
CA TYR A 92 10.99 -8.44 -8.30
C TYR A 92 12.19 -7.84 -7.59
N ILE A 93 12.33 -6.53 -7.69
CA ILE A 93 13.43 -5.78 -7.10
C ILE A 93 12.83 -4.88 -6.00
N PRO A 94 12.99 -5.27 -4.72
CA PRO A 94 12.50 -4.46 -3.61
C PRO A 94 13.33 -3.19 -3.50
N ARG A 95 12.71 -2.11 -3.01
CA ARG A 95 13.39 -0.81 -2.86
C ARG A 95 14.76 -0.85 -2.17
N GLY A 96 14.94 -1.71 -1.18
CA GLY A 96 16.21 -1.84 -0.46
C GLY A 96 17.41 -2.29 -1.32
N GLN A 97 17.17 -2.66 -2.58
CA GLN A 97 18.20 -3.03 -3.56
C GLN A 97 18.48 -1.95 -4.60
N PHE A 98 17.75 -0.83 -4.61
CA PHE A 98 18.05 0.28 -5.51
C PHE A 98 19.39 0.91 -5.13
N ASP A 99 20.16 1.31 -6.13
CA ASP A 99 21.45 1.99 -5.91
C ASP A 99 21.20 3.44 -5.46
N SER A 100 20.24 4.10 -6.09
CA SER A 100 19.86 5.48 -5.80
C SER A 100 18.36 5.70 -6.07
N THR A 101 17.78 6.65 -5.35
CA THR A 101 16.45 7.20 -5.64
C THR A 101 16.46 8.69 -5.37
N GLU A 102 15.96 9.49 -6.30
CA GLU A 102 15.90 10.94 -6.16
C GLU A 102 14.55 11.46 -6.65
N VAL A 103 13.96 12.43 -5.95
CA VAL A 103 12.76 13.14 -6.42
C VAL A 103 13.17 14.54 -6.85
N ASP A 104 12.99 14.86 -8.13
CA ASP A 104 13.45 16.12 -8.76
C ASP A 104 14.93 16.45 -8.42
N GLY A 105 15.78 15.43 -8.40
CA GLY A 105 17.22 15.56 -8.07
C GLY A 105 17.52 15.74 -6.58
N ASN A 106 16.55 15.47 -5.70
CA ASN A 106 16.76 15.45 -4.25
C ASN A 106 16.78 13.99 -3.73
N PRO A 107 17.94 13.46 -3.29
CA PRO A 107 18.05 12.11 -2.75
C PRO A 107 17.56 11.98 -1.30
N ASP A 108 17.40 13.09 -0.57
CA ASP A 108 17.09 13.07 0.87
C ASP A 108 15.59 13.07 1.16
N THR A 109 14.74 13.21 0.13
CA THR A 109 13.29 13.23 0.29
C THR A 109 12.68 11.85 0.09
N ASN A 110 11.75 11.51 0.98
CA ASN A 110 10.88 10.35 0.81
C ASN A 110 9.51 10.73 0.21
N LEU A 111 9.24 12.01 -0.01
CA LEU A 111 7.96 12.47 -0.55
C LEU A 111 8.07 12.65 -2.06
N TRP A 112 7.25 11.91 -2.80
CA TRP A 112 7.09 12.03 -4.24
C TRP A 112 5.76 12.72 -4.56
N GLN A 113 5.83 14.02 -4.81
CA GLN A 113 4.66 14.90 -4.91
C GLN A 113 4.07 14.90 -6.33
N PRO A 114 2.78 15.23 -6.49
CA PRO A 114 2.18 15.46 -7.80
C PRO A 114 2.99 16.44 -8.65
N GLY A 115 3.29 16.06 -9.90
CA GLY A 115 4.05 16.86 -10.87
C GLY A 115 5.57 16.80 -10.71
N THR A 116 6.09 15.95 -9.82
CA THR A 116 7.54 15.70 -9.65
C THR A 116 7.94 14.36 -10.25
N THR A 117 9.21 14.22 -10.62
CA THR A 117 9.78 13.00 -11.22
C THR A 117 10.61 12.25 -10.17
N LEU A 118 10.36 10.96 -10.03
CA LEU A 118 11.20 10.02 -9.29
C LEU A 118 12.18 9.36 -10.26
N THR A 119 13.46 9.52 -10.03
CA THR A 119 14.54 8.81 -10.73
C THR A 119 15.02 7.65 -9.86
N ILE A 120 15.11 6.46 -10.44
CA ILE A 120 15.58 5.24 -9.78
C ILE A 120 16.75 4.69 -10.59
N ASP A 121 17.89 4.45 -9.92
CA ASP A 121 19.01 3.72 -10.50
C ASP A 121 19.12 2.33 -9.89
N TYR A 122 19.30 1.32 -10.74
CA TYR A 122 19.53 -0.05 -10.33
C TYR A 122 20.49 -0.75 -11.27
N THR A 123 21.58 -1.30 -10.72
CA THR A 123 22.65 -1.95 -11.48
C THR A 123 22.56 -3.46 -11.38
N ASP A 124 22.25 -4.11 -12.51
CA ASP A 124 22.24 -5.57 -12.62
C ASP A 124 22.55 -6.02 -14.05
N SER A 125 23.63 -6.80 -14.18
CA SER A 125 24.10 -7.40 -15.44
C SER A 125 23.14 -8.37 -16.13
N SER A 126 22.07 -8.79 -15.44
CA SER A 126 21.04 -9.67 -16.00
C SER A 126 20.00 -8.92 -16.83
N ILE A 127 19.90 -7.60 -16.69
CA ILE A 127 18.94 -6.77 -17.42
C ILE A 127 19.34 -6.66 -18.90
N GLN A 128 18.35 -6.73 -19.80
CA GLN A 128 18.54 -6.69 -21.24
C GLN A 128 17.65 -5.61 -21.89
N SER A 129 18.06 -5.08 -23.06
CA SER A 129 17.34 -4.06 -23.86
C SER A 129 16.02 -4.55 -24.50
N GLY A 130 15.35 -5.51 -23.87
CA GLY A 130 14.00 -5.95 -24.23
C GLY A 130 13.20 -6.41 -23.01
N ASP A 131 13.76 -6.23 -21.80
CA ASP A 131 13.05 -6.52 -20.57
C ASP A 131 11.94 -5.50 -20.35
N ARG A 132 10.83 -5.99 -19.78
CA ARG A 132 9.73 -5.14 -19.36
C ARG A 132 10.04 -4.60 -17.97
N VAL A 133 10.05 -3.29 -17.84
CA VAL A 133 10.10 -2.57 -16.57
C VAL A 133 8.68 -2.25 -16.15
N VAL A 134 8.34 -2.59 -14.92
CA VAL A 134 7.06 -2.26 -14.28
C VAL A 134 7.37 -1.54 -12.98
N ILE A 135 6.76 -0.38 -12.79
CA ILE A 135 6.79 0.36 -11.54
C ILE A 135 5.49 0.09 -10.78
N ILE A 136 5.57 -0.08 -9.46
CA ILE A 136 4.42 -0.33 -8.60
C ILE A 136 4.53 0.59 -7.38
N THR A 137 3.45 1.32 -7.07
CA THR A 137 3.37 2.17 -5.87
C THR A 137 2.52 1.54 -4.76
N GLU A 138 2.54 2.16 -3.57
CA GLU A 138 1.82 1.74 -2.35
C GLU A 138 0.35 1.32 -2.54
N HIS A 139 -0.34 1.93 -3.50
CA HIS A 139 -1.77 1.69 -3.74
C HIS A 139 -2.04 0.78 -4.93
N GLY A 140 -1.02 0.08 -5.44
CA GLY A 140 -1.14 -0.83 -6.56
C GLY A 140 -1.27 -0.14 -7.92
N ILE A 141 -1.03 1.18 -7.97
CA ILE A 141 -0.93 1.92 -9.22
C ILE A 141 0.36 1.47 -9.90
N ARG A 142 0.25 1.19 -11.20
CA ARG A 142 1.34 0.62 -11.99
C ARG A 142 1.37 1.19 -13.39
N ASP A 143 2.59 1.37 -13.86
CA ASP A 143 2.86 1.62 -15.26
C ASP A 143 4.00 0.71 -15.73
N SER A 144 4.12 0.52 -17.04
CA SER A 144 5.14 -0.36 -17.59
C SER A 144 5.62 0.07 -18.96
N VAL A 145 6.92 -0.12 -19.19
CA VAL A 145 7.58 0.13 -20.47
C VAL A 145 8.51 -1.03 -20.80
N THR A 146 8.87 -1.18 -22.07
CA THR A 146 9.90 -2.11 -22.52
C THR A 146 11.15 -1.31 -22.85
N LEU A 147 12.31 -1.77 -22.38
CA LEU A 147 13.62 -1.18 -22.66
C LEU A 147 13.98 -1.19 -24.15
#